data_AF-A0A9E2PA08-F1
#
_entry.id   AF-A0A9E2PA08-F1
#
_cell.length_a   1.000
_cell.length_b   1.000
_cell.length_c   1.000
_cell.angle_alpha   90.00
_cell.angle_beta   90.00
_cell.angle_gamma   90.00
#
_symmetry.space_group_name_H-M   'P 1'
#
loop_
_entity.id
_entity.type
_entity.pdbx_description
1 polymer ?
#
loop_
_entity_poly.entity_id
_entity_poly.type
_entity_poly.pdbx_seq_one_letter_code
_entity_poly.pdbx_strand_id
1 'polypeptide(L)' 'MRERVRVRGKGRKDLDQIKGYVFDIQRYSIHDGPGIRSTVFLKGCPLTCTWCSNPE' A
#
# COMPACT_ATOMS: atom_id res chain seq x y z
N MET A 1 7.96 -8.76 -8.44
CA MET A 1 8.62 -7.44 -8.62
C MET A 1 8.37 -6.63 -7.35
N ARG A 2 9.39 -6.40 -6.50
CA ARG A 2 9.23 -5.73 -5.20
C ARG A 2 9.31 -4.22 -5.41
N GLU A 3 8.18 -3.55 -5.52
CA GLU A 3 8.18 -2.09 -5.73
C GLU A 3 8.46 -1.38 -4.40
N ARG A 4 9.66 -0.78 -4.27
CA ARG A 4 10.04 0.00 -3.08
C ARG A 4 9.56 1.44 -3.26
N VAL A 5 8.46 1.80 -2.59
CA VAL A 5 7.98 3.18 -2.59
C VAL A 5 8.75 4.00 -1.56
N ARG A 6 9.38 5.10 -1.99
CA ARG A 6 9.99 6.08 -1.08
C ARG A 6 8.94 7.09 -0.63
N VAL A 7 8.58 7.07 0.65
CA VAL A 7 7.75 8.11 1.27
C VAL A 7 8.63 9.34 1.51
N ARG A 8 8.37 10.46 0.83
CA ARG A 8 9.11 11.72 1.04
C ARG A 8 8.70 12.36 2.37
N GLY A 9 9.37 11.99 3.47
CA GLY A 9 9.23 12.63 4.78
C GLY A 9 10.28 13.73 5.01
N LYS A 10 9.87 14.92 5.48
CA LYS A 10 10.76 15.98 5.97
C LYS A 10 11.48 15.49 7.24
N GLY A 11 12.78 15.22 7.16
CA GLY A 11 13.74 15.48 8.25
C GLY A 11 13.64 14.72 9.59
N ARG A 12 13.31 13.41 9.59
CA ARG A 12 13.56 12.53 10.77
C ARG A 12 14.42 11.34 10.34
N LYS A 13 15.63 11.22 10.94
CA LYS A 13 16.60 10.16 10.62
C LYS A 13 16.07 8.75 10.89
N ASP A 14 15.07 8.61 11.76
CA ASP A 14 14.47 7.32 12.14
C ASP A 14 13.44 6.80 11.11
N LEU A 15 12.91 7.66 10.23
CA LEU A 15 11.91 7.26 9.23
C LEU A 15 12.50 6.49 8.05
N ASP A 16 13.79 6.66 7.76
CA ASP A 16 14.46 6.05 6.59
C ASP A 16 14.67 4.53 6.75
N GLN A 17 14.49 4.02 7.96
CA GLN A 17 14.54 2.59 8.27
C GLN A 17 13.17 1.90 8.23
N ILE A 18 12.05 2.64 8.23
CA ILE A 18 10.72 2.05 8.20
C ILE A 18 10.42 1.58 6.77
N LYS A 19 10.42 0.26 6.57
CA LYS A 19 10.16 -0.38 5.28
C LYS A 19 8.96 -1.32 5.41
N GLY A 20 8.09 -1.31 4.40
CA GLY A 20 6.96 -2.23 4.28
C GLY A 20 6.95 -2.92 2.92
N TYR A 21 6.23 -4.04 2.82
CA TYR A 21 6.02 -4.74 1.57
C TYR A 21 4.77 -4.23 0.88
N VAL A 22 4.93 -3.64 -0.30
CA VAL A 22 3.83 -3.19 -1.16
C VAL A 22 3.65 -4.23 -2.27
N PHE A 23 2.41 -4.63 -2.51
CA PHE A 23 2.05 -5.49 -3.64
C PHE A 23 1.77 -4.67 -4.89
N ASP A 24 0.91 -3.67 -4.75
CA ASP A 24 0.40 -2.90 -5.86
C ASP A 24 0.07 -1.47 -5.44
N ILE A 25 0.11 -0.55 -6.41
CA ILE A 25 -0.20 0.86 -6.21
C ILE A 25 -1.18 1.27 -7.31
N GLN A 26 -2.45 1.34 -6.95
CA GLN A 26 -3.48 1.81 -7.86
C GLN A 26 -3.55 3.34 -7.79
N ARG A 27 -3.30 3.99 -8.91
CA ARG A 27 -3.47 5.44 -9.06
C ARG A 27 -4.88 5.69 -9.59
N TYR A 28 -5.47 6.83 -9.22
CA TYR A 28 -6.76 7.28 -9.74
C TYR A 28 -7.97 6.45 -9.29
N SER A 29 -7.93 5.88 -8.09
CA SER A 29 -9.05 5.15 -7.49
C SER A 29 -10.17 6.11 -7.09
N ILE A 30 -11.31 6.02 -7.77
CA ILE A 30 -12.52 6.83 -7.51
C ILE A 30 -13.61 6.05 -6.76
N HIS A 31 -13.44 4.74 -6.65
CA HIS A 31 -14.41 3.84 -6.00
C HIS A 31 -14.06 3.52 -4.54
N ASP A 32 -12.80 3.75 -4.13
CA ASP A 32 -12.28 3.43 -2.79
C ASP A 32 -12.57 4.55 -1.75
N GLY A 33 -13.52 5.43 -2.05
CA GLY A 33 -13.91 6.57 -1.21
C GLY A 33 -14.06 7.87 -2.02
N PRO A 34 -14.41 8.98 -1.36
CA PRO A 34 -14.65 10.25 -2.04
C PRO A 34 -13.37 10.82 -2.64
N GLY A 35 -13.51 11.39 -3.84
CA GLY A 35 -12.43 12.02 -4.60
C GLY A 35 -11.56 11.04 -5.41
N ILE A 36 -10.48 11.56 -5.99
CA ILE A 36 -9.48 10.76 -6.72
C ILE A 36 -8.39 10.36 -5.72
N ARG A 37 -8.17 9.06 -5.55
CA ARG A 37 -7.22 8.51 -4.57
C ARG A 37 -6.09 7.74 -5.25
N SER A 38 -4.98 7.60 -4.54
CA SER A 38 -3.95 6.61 -4.84
C SER A 38 -3.98 5.57 -3.73
N THR A 39 -4.44 4.36 -4.06
CA THR A 39 -4.55 3.25 -3.12
C THR A 39 -3.23 2.46 -3.14
N VAL A 40 -2.67 2.20 -1.96
CA VAL A 40 -1.46 1.39 -1.80
C VAL A 40 -1.85 0.06 -1.15
N PHE A 41 -1.71 -1.04 -1.89
CA PHE A 41 -1.96 -2.38 -1.38
C PHE A 41 -0.69 -2.94 -0.76
N LEU A 42 -0.77 -3.28 0.53
CA LEU A 42 0.32 -3.95 1.24
C LEU A 42 0.24 -5.46 1.01
N LYS A 43 1.40 -6.13 1.06
CA LYS A 43 1.45 -7.59 1.08
C LYS A 43 1.12 -8.10 2.47
N GLY A 44 0.29 -9.12 2.56
CA GLY A 44 -0.02 -9.87 3.78
C GLY A 44 -1.41 -9.55 4.34
N CYS A 45 -2.27 -10.56 4.37
CA CYS A 45 -3.51 -10.58 5.14
C CYS A 45 -3.58 -11.87 5.96
N PRO A 46 -3.71 -11.81 7.31
CA PRO A 46 -3.78 -13.01 8.15
C PRO A 46 -5.14 -13.74 8.06
N LEU A 47 -6.08 -13.21 7.29
CA LEU A 47 -7.42 -13.78 7.15
C LEU A 47 -7.47 -14.77 5.98
N THR A 48 -8.26 -15.85 6.16
CA THR A 48 -8.47 -16.88 5.14
C THR A 48 -9.87 -16.80 4.55
N CYS A 49 -10.26 -15.61 4.09
CA CYS A 49 -11.58 -15.36 3.52
C CYS A 49 -11.77 -16.19 2.24
N THR A 50 -12.90 -16.91 2.14
CA THR A 50 -13.23 -17.74 0.96
C THR A 50 -13.39 -16.92 -0.32
N TRP A 51 -13.84 -15.67 -0.21
CA TRP A 51 -14.09 -14.76 -1.33
C TRP A 51 -13.31 -13.46 -1.17
N CYS A 52 -12.03 -13.56 -0.77
CA CYS A 52 -11.18 -12.39 -0.68
C CYS A 52 -11.03 -11.73 -2.05
N SER A 53 -11.41 -10.45 -2.17
CA SER A 53 -11.22 -9.69 -3.41
C SER A 53 -9.75 -9.36 -3.69
N ASN A 54 -8.88 -9.44 -2.66
CA ASN A 54 -7.42 -9.27 -2.77
C ASN A 54 -6.71 -10.30 -1.88
N PRO A 55 -6.42 -11.51 -2.40
CA PRO A 55 -5.89 -12.65 -1.63
C PRO A 55 -4.37 -12.54 -1.34
N GLU A 56 -3.89 -11.38 -0.90
CA GLU A 56 -2.47 -11.07 -0.67
C GLU A 56 -2.12 -10.79 0.79
#